data_AF-A0A3D3I269-F1
#
_entry.id   AF-A0A3D3I269-F1
#
_cell.length_a   1.000
_cell.length_b   1.000
_cell.length_c   1.000
_cell.angle_alpha   90.00
_cell.angle_beta   90.00
_cell.angle_gamma   90.00
#
_symmetry.space_group_name_H-M   'P 1'
#
loop_
_entity.id
_entity.type
_entity.pdbx_description
1 polymer ?
#
loop_
_entity_poly.entity_id
_entity_poly.type
_entity_poly.pdbx_seq_one_letter_code
_entity_poly.pdbx_strand_id
1 'polypeptide(L)' 'EVLGKPAPAMLLAAMKEAGVEPASTLMVGDRYETDILCGQAAGCDTWMVTTGVVTDRPHGQPGGENLRELLN' A
#
# COMPACT_ATOMS: atom_id res chain seq x y z
N GLU A 1 -20.02 -4.42 -6.46
CA GLU A 1 -18.76 -4.04 -5.79
C GLU A 1 -17.62 -4.27 -6.77
N VAL A 2 -16.68 -3.33 -6.91
CA VAL A 2 -15.51 -3.54 -7.79
C VAL A 2 -14.52 -4.43 -7.04
N LEU A 3 -14.21 -5.60 -7.61
CA LEU A 3 -13.18 -6.49 -7.09
C LEU A 3 -11.81 -5.98 -7.52
N GLY A 4 -10.97 -5.66 -6.54
CA GLY A 4 -9.59 -5.22 -6.75
C GLY A 4 -9.32 -3.79 -6.28
N LYS A 5 -8.04 -3.41 -6.28
CA LYS A 5 -7.57 -2.08 -5.91
C LYS A 5 -8.20 -1.00 -6.83
N PRO A 6 -8.60 0.17 -6.31
CA PRO A 6 -8.33 0.68 -4.96
C PRO A 6 -9.33 0.26 -3.88
N ALA A 7 -10.31 -0.60 -4.19
CA ALA A 7 -11.25 -1.06 -3.17
C ALA A 7 -10.53 -1.96 -2.13
N PRO A 8 -10.76 -1.76 -0.82
CA PRO A 8 -9.99 -2.44 0.22
C PRO A 8 -10.45 -3.89 0.47
N ALA A 9 -11.59 -4.31 -0.07
CA ALA A 9 -12.24 -5.58 0.27
C ALA A 9 -11.30 -6.80 0.11
N MET A 10 -10.53 -6.85 -0.98
CA MET A 10 -9.57 -7.92 -1.21
C MET A 10 -8.42 -7.91 -0.19
N LEU A 11 -7.90 -6.73 0.16
CA LEU A 11 -6.80 -6.58 1.12
C LEU A 11 -7.27 -6.92 2.54
N LEU A 12 -8.47 -6.47 2.94
CA LEU A 12 -9.09 -6.80 4.22
C LEU A 12 -9.33 -8.31 4.38
N ALA A 13 -9.78 -8.98 3.31
CA ALA A 13 -9.94 -10.43 3.30
C ALA A 13 -8.59 -11.14 3.49
N ALA A 14 -7.54 -10.69 2.79
CA ALA A 14 -6.19 -11.24 2.92
C ALA A 14 -5.62 -11.05 4.33
N MET A 15 -5.82 -9.88 4.95
CA MET A 15 -5.38 -9.61 6.33
C MET A 15 -6.11 -10.50 7.34
N LYS A 16 -7.42 -10.69 7.16
CA LYS A 16 -8.21 -11.60 8.01
C LYS A 16 -7.71 -13.04 7.92
N GLU A 17 -7.35 -13.51 6.72
CA GLU A 17 -6.78 -14.85 6.53
C GLU A 17 -5.39 -14.98 7.16
N ALA A 18 -4.57 -13.93 7.05
CA ALA A 18 -3.24 -13.87 7.66
C ALA A 18 -3.25 -13.65 9.19
N GLY A 19 -4.39 -13.29 9.78
CA GLY A 19 -4.51 -13.02 11.21
C GLY A 19 -3.79 -11.75 11.68
N VAL A 20 -3.71 -10.73 10.81
CA VAL A 20 -3.04 -9.45 11.10
C VAL A 20 -4.05 -8.29 11.05
N GLU A 21 -3.79 -7.25 11.84
CA GLU A 21 -4.63 -6.05 11.88
C GLU A 21 -4.13 -5.00 10.87
N PRO A 22 -5.02 -4.18 10.28
CA PRO A 22 -4.61 -3.12 9.35
C PRO A 22 -3.57 -2.16 9.91
N ALA A 23 -3.73 -1.76 11.17
CA ALA A 23 -2.81 -0.85 11.86
C ALA A 23 -1.40 -1.42 12.11
N SER A 24 -1.23 -2.74 11.91
CA SER A 24 0.06 -3.44 11.99
C SER A 24 0.57 -3.90 10.62
N THR A 25 -0.09 -3.45 9.54
CA THR A 25 0.17 -3.89 8.17
C THR A 25 0.66 -2.73 7.32
N LEU A 26 1.72 -2.98 6.53
CA LEU A 26 2.24 -2.04 5.55
C LEU A 26 1.85 -2.50 4.14
N MET A 27 1.09 -1.68 3.42
CA MET A 27 0.81 -1.89 1.99
C MET A 27 1.95 -1.30 1.15
N VAL A 28 2.61 -2.16 0.38
CA VAL A 28 3.70 -1.77 -0.53
C VAL A 28 3.25 -1.91 -1.97
N GLY A 29 3.45 -0.89 -2.79
CA GLY A 29 3.14 -0.95 -4.22
C GLY A 29 3.71 0.22 -5.03
N ASP A 30 3.55 0.19 -6.35
CA ASP A 30 4.22 1.10 -7.28
C ASP A 30 3.28 2.11 -7.96
N ARG A 31 1.97 2.02 -7.71
CA ARG A 31 0.96 2.92 -8.26
C ARG A 31 0.13 3.53 -7.15
N TYR A 32 0.02 4.85 -7.18
CA TYR A 32 -0.73 5.59 -6.18
C TYR A 32 -2.23 5.27 -6.24
N GLU A 33 -2.82 5.34 -7.44
CA GLU A 33 -4.27 5.23 -7.66
C GLU A 33 -4.84 3.85 -7.34
N THR A 34 -3.97 2.84 -7.20
CA THR A 34 -4.36 1.47 -6.87
C THR A 34 -3.82 1.04 -5.52
N ASP A 35 -2.51 0.89 -5.38
CA ASP A 35 -1.89 0.25 -4.23
C ASP A 35 -2.01 1.10 -2.97
N ILE A 36 -1.62 2.36 -3.10
CA ILE A 36 -1.59 3.29 -1.98
C ILE A 36 -3.00 3.63 -1.53
N LEU A 37 -3.90 3.97 -2.46
CA LEU A 37 -5.29 4.23 -2.13
C LEU A 37 -5.99 3.00 -1.53
N CYS A 38 -5.65 1.77 -1.98
CA CYS A 38 -6.18 0.54 -1.37
C CYS A 38 -5.71 0.38 0.08
N GLY A 39 -4.40 0.55 0.34
CA GLY A 39 -3.84 0.46 1.69
C GLY A 39 -4.45 1.50 2.63
N GLN A 40 -4.54 2.76 2.18
CA GLN A 40 -5.17 3.84 2.94
C GLN A 40 -6.65 3.55 3.23
N ALA A 41 -7.41 3.09 2.25
CA ALA A 41 -8.81 2.71 2.43
C ALA A 41 -9.01 1.52 3.37
N ALA A 42 -8.02 0.60 3.44
CA ALA A 42 -8.02 -0.52 4.36
C ALA A 42 -7.56 -0.15 5.78
N GLY A 43 -7.01 1.05 5.98
CA GLY A 43 -6.45 1.50 7.26
C GLY A 43 -5.01 1.01 7.52
N CYS A 44 -4.27 0.67 6.47
CA CYS A 44 -2.87 0.29 6.54
C CYS A 44 -1.96 1.50 6.40
N ASP A 45 -0.75 1.40 6.98
CA ASP A 45 0.35 2.24 6.53
C ASP A 45 0.68 1.92 5.07
N THR A 46 1.26 2.87 4.35
CA THR A 46 1.56 2.70 2.92
C THR A 46 2.98 3.12 2.57
N TRP A 47 3.61 2.38 1.67
CA TRP A 47 4.92 2.69 1.12
C TRP A 47 4.92 2.51 -0.40
N MET A 48 5.18 3.60 -1.12
CA MET A 48 5.24 3.56 -2.58
C MET A 48 6.67 3.31 -3.07
N VAL A 49 6.89 2.24 -3.84
CA VAL A 49 8.18 1.97 -4.47
C VAL A 49 8.29 2.69 -5.82
N THR A 50 9.39 3.42 -6.05
CA THR A 50 9.63 4.21 -7.27
C THR A 50 10.41 3.45 -8.35
N THR A 51 10.70 2.17 -8.13
CA THR A 51 11.37 1.28 -9.08
C THR A 51 10.41 0.55 -10.02
N GLY A 52 9.10 0.68 -9.79
CA GLY A 52 8.05 0.05 -10.59
C GLY A 52 7.60 0.91 -11.77
N VAL A 53 6.29 1.04 -11.96
CA VAL A 53 5.72 1.73 -13.13
C VAL A 53 5.84 3.26 -13.06
N VAL A 54 5.82 3.82 -11.84
CA VAL A 54 5.91 5.27 -11.64
C VAL A 54 7.24 5.60 -10.97
N THR A 55 8.00 6.51 -11.57
CA THR A 55 9.33 6.93 -11.08
C THR A 55 9.26 8.12 -10.11
N ASP A 56 8.07 8.66 -9.86
CA ASP A 56 7.81 9.79 -8.97
C ASP A 56 6.61 9.50 -8.06
N ARG A 57 6.51 10.22 -6.95
CA ARG A 57 5.45 10.03 -5.95
C ARG A 57 4.73 11.33 -5.66
N PRO A 58 3.42 11.28 -5.34
CA PRO A 58 2.72 12.47 -4.85
C PRO A 58 3.41 13.06 -3.62
N HIS A 59 3.40 14.39 -3.52
CA HIS A 59 3.98 15.10 -2.38
C HIS A 59 3.37 14.59 -1.06
N GLY A 60 4.23 14.20 -0.12
CA GLY A 60 3.84 13.70 1.20
C GLY A 60 3.49 12.21 1.26
N GLN A 61 3.49 11.47 0.14
CA GLN A 61 3.32 10.02 0.16
C GLN A 61 4.63 9.32 0.56
N PRO A 62 4.69 8.55 1.66
CA PRO A 62 5.87 7.75 2.03
C PRO A 62 6.22 6.71 0.96
N GLY A 63 7.51 6.37 0.85
CA GLY A 63 8.05 5.64 -0.29
C GLY A 63 9.53 5.91 -0.53
N GLY A 64 10.09 5.19 -1.50
CA GLY A 64 11.51 5.23 -1.87
C GLY A 64 11.79 4.25 -3.01
N GLU A 65 13.05 4.07 -3.38
CA GLU A 65 13.41 3.06 -4.40
C GLU A 65 13.16 1.64 -3.89
N ASN A 66 13.30 1.44 -2.57
CA ASN A 66 13.15 0.14 -1.93
C ASN A 66 12.75 0.26 -0.45
N LEU A 67 12.56 -0.89 0.23
CA LEU A 67 12.13 -0.94 1.63
C LEU A 67 13.25 -0.68 2.65
N ARG A 68 14.53 -0.64 2.25
CA ARG A 68 15.62 -0.38 3.21
C ARG A 68 15.54 1.04 3.78
N GLU A 69 14.96 1.95 3.01
CA GLU A 69 14.75 3.34 3.41
C GLU A 69 13.71 3.50 4.54
N LEU A 70 12.91 2.47 4.85
CA LEU A 70 12.03 2.46 6.02
C LEU A 70 12.78 2.28 7.34
N LEU A 71 14.01 1.77 7.29
CA LEU A 71 14.81 1.44 8.48
C LEU A 71 15.80 2.55 8.86
N ASN A 72 15.85 3.63 8.08
CA ASN A 72 16.71 4.78 8.28
C ASN A 72 15.93 5.93 8.91
#